data_AF-A0A0T6BHR9-F1
#
_entry.id   AF-A0A0T6BHR9-F1
#
_cell.length_a   1.000
_cell.length_b   1.000
_cell.length_c   1.000
_cell.angle_alpha   90.00
_cell.angle_beta   90.00
_cell.angle_gamma   90.00
#
_symmetry.space_group_name_H-M   'P 1'
#
loop_
_entity.id
_entity.type
_entity.pdbx_description
1 polymer ?
#
loop_
_entity_poly.entity_id
_entity_poly.type
_entity_poly.pdbx_seq_one_letter_code
_entity_poly.pdbx_strand_id
1 'polypeptide(L)'
;MAGILRTVNQAFWSEYVWLPPNVTWADIAPGARQDVITTDYRHLYFPLPMALILLTIRYCLEKYWFAPVGISIGIKNSRPKKAPTNPLLEKAFLGNRKQLKHKQVRKSQLRLCILVSCKISSDQIQGLAKQLDWSERQVERWLRLRRSQEKPTTLVKFTENAWRCMYYTFSFIYGVI
;
A
#
# COMPACT_ATOMS: atom_id res chain seq x y z
N MET A 1 -0.23 21.27 28.89
CA MET A 1 0.08 20.00 28.20
C MET A 1 1.58 19.68 28.14
N ALA A 2 2.48 20.63 27.86
CA ALA A 2 3.92 20.36 27.78
C ALA A 2 4.56 19.83 29.08
N GLY A 3 4.12 20.32 30.26
CA GLY A 3 4.63 19.85 31.55
C GLY A 3 4.31 18.38 31.84
N ILE A 4 3.05 17.98 31.61
CA ILE A 4 2.59 16.59 31.82
C ILE A 4 3.35 15.63 30.91
N LEU A 5 3.52 15.98 29.62
CA LEU A 5 4.31 15.20 28.67
C LEU A 5 5.76 15.03 29.12
N ARG A 6 6.38 16.08 29.66
CA ARG A 6 7.75 16.01 30.16
C ARG A 6 7.86 15.12 31.39
N THR A 7 6.91 15.21 32.32
CA THR A 7 6.86 14.36 33.52
C THR A 7 6.67 12.89 33.16
N VAL A 8 5.74 12.58 32.25
CA VAL A 8 5.52 11.21 31.76
C VAL A 8 6.77 10.69 31.04
N ASN A 9 7.41 11.50 30.20
CA ASN A 9 8.63 11.12 29.50
C ASN A 9 9.79 10.86 30.48
N GLN A 10 9.97 11.70 31.50
CA GLN A 10 11.00 11.50 32.53
C GLN A 10 10.74 10.27 33.40
N ALA A 11 9.47 9.99 33.74
CA ALA A 11 9.09 8.79 34.47
C ALA A 11 9.35 7.53 33.62
N PHE A 12 8.98 7.57 32.35
CA PHE A 12 9.19 6.47 31.41
C PHE A 12 10.68 6.19 31.17
N TRP A 13 11.51 7.22 30.98
CA TRP A 13 12.97 7.09 30.77
C TRP A 13 13.78 7.11 32.07
N SER A 14 13.18 6.73 33.20
CA SER A 14 13.90 6.63 34.46
C SER A 14 14.95 5.49 34.41
N GLU A 15 16.12 5.74 35.01
CA GLU A 15 17.26 4.80 34.97
C GLU A 15 16.94 3.48 35.66
N TYR A 16 16.16 3.52 36.75
CA TYR A 16 15.77 2.34 37.52
C TYR A 16 14.93 1.31 36.74
N VAL A 17 14.13 1.75 35.75
CA VAL A 17 13.24 0.86 35.00
C VAL A 17 14.00 0.08 33.92
N TRP A 18 15.01 0.70 33.30
CA TRP A 18 15.67 0.16 32.10
C TRP A 18 17.10 -0.31 32.34
N LEU A 19 17.80 0.21 33.36
CA LEU A 19 19.21 -0.05 33.59
C LEU A 19 19.44 -0.84 34.89
N PRO A 20 20.51 -1.67 34.92
CA PRO A 20 20.98 -2.28 36.16
C PRO A 20 21.51 -1.22 37.15
N PRO A 21 21.61 -1.56 38.45
CA PRO A 21 22.13 -0.64 39.46
C PRO A 21 23.56 -0.20 39.12
N ASN A 22 23.87 1.08 39.34
CA ASN A 22 25.15 1.74 39.08
C ASN A 22 25.48 2.06 37.60
N VAL A 23 24.48 2.09 36.70
CA VAL A 23 24.67 2.55 35.32
C VAL A 23 23.67 3.67 35.02
N THR A 24 24.17 4.76 34.44
CA THR A 24 23.33 5.90 34.02
C THR A 24 23.22 5.97 32.49
N TRP A 25 22.26 6.75 31.98
CA TRP A 25 22.16 7.00 30.54
C TRP A 25 23.38 7.74 29.98
N ALA A 26 24.13 8.48 30.82
CA ALA A 26 25.35 9.17 30.42
C ALA A 26 26.48 8.19 30.08
N ASP A 27 26.53 7.02 30.72
CA ASP A 27 27.55 5.99 30.50
C ASP A 27 27.37 5.23 29.18
N ILE A 28 26.15 5.27 28.60
CA ILE A 28 25.77 4.62 27.34
C ILE A 28 25.77 5.63 26.18
N ALA A 29 25.91 6.92 26.47
CA ALA A 29 25.94 7.95 25.43
C ALA A 29 27.10 7.70 24.45
N PRO A 30 26.91 7.97 23.16
CA PRO A 30 27.95 7.77 22.16
C PRO A 30 29.19 8.60 22.54
N GLY A 31 30.33 7.93 22.69
CA GLY A 31 31.61 8.56 23.09
C GLY A 31 31.86 8.66 24.60
N ALA A 32 31.00 8.09 25.44
CA ALA A 32 31.19 8.07 26.91
C ALA A 32 32.37 7.20 27.35
N ARG A 33 32.67 6.13 26.62
CA ARG A 33 33.83 5.27 26.88
C ARG A 33 34.65 5.10 25.61
N GLN A 34 35.99 5.15 25.73
CA GLN A 34 36.91 5.06 24.59
C GLN A 34 37.22 3.61 24.16
N ASP A 35 36.87 2.64 24.99
CA ASP A 35 37.12 1.21 24.82
C ASP A 35 36.04 0.50 24.00
N VAL A 36 34.79 1.00 24.02
CA VAL A 36 33.65 0.40 23.33
C VAL A 36 33.04 1.37 22.32
N ILE A 37 33.05 1.00 21.05
CA ILE A 37 32.35 1.73 19.99
C ILE A 37 30.86 1.39 20.07
N THR A 38 30.08 2.27 20.72
CA THR A 38 28.62 2.17 20.78
C THR A 38 27.96 2.75 19.53
N THR A 39 26.86 2.16 19.06
CA THR A 39 26.07 2.68 17.94
C THR A 39 25.32 3.95 18.35
N ASP A 40 25.46 5.01 17.56
CA ASP A 40 24.84 6.30 17.83
C ASP A 40 23.36 6.28 17.39
N TYR A 41 22.44 6.37 18.35
CA TYR A 41 20.99 6.32 18.11
C TYR A 41 20.49 7.50 17.26
N ARG A 42 21.27 8.59 17.18
CA ARG A 42 20.97 9.75 16.34
C ARG A 42 20.94 9.40 14.86
N HIS A 43 21.58 8.30 14.46
CA HIS A 43 21.51 7.85 13.08
C HIS A 43 20.12 7.34 12.65
N LEU A 44 19.21 7.09 13.60
CA LEU A 44 17.84 6.67 13.31
C LEU A 44 17.02 7.74 12.60
N TYR A 45 17.48 9.00 12.58
CA TYR A 45 16.86 10.06 11.80
C TYR A 45 17.17 9.97 10.30
N PHE A 46 18.24 9.29 9.86
CA PHE A 46 18.62 9.21 8.42
C PHE A 46 17.69 8.36 7.54
N PRO A 47 17.12 7.23 8.02
CA PRO A 47 16.14 6.46 7.24
C PRO A 47 14.90 7.24 6.80
N LEU A 48 14.44 8.20 7.59
CA LEU A 48 13.26 9.02 7.30
C LEU A 48 13.41 9.87 6.02
N PRO A 49 14.42 10.76 5.89
CA PRO A 49 14.66 11.50 4.65
C PRO A 49 15.08 10.56 3.52
N MET A 50 15.82 9.48 3.80
CA MET A 50 16.17 8.50 2.78
C MET A 50 14.93 7.85 2.15
N ALA A 51 13.92 7.49 2.96
CA ALA A 51 12.66 6.94 2.48
C ALA A 51 11.91 7.95 1.59
N LEU A 52 11.87 9.23 1.98
CA LEU A 52 11.28 10.28 1.14
C LEU A 52 12.00 10.43 -0.19
N ILE A 53 13.35 10.43 -0.17
CA ILE A 53 14.16 10.48 -1.38
C ILE A 53 13.85 9.28 -2.27
N LEU A 54 13.85 8.06 -1.74
CA LEU A 54 13.50 6.85 -2.51
C LEU A 54 12.08 6.90 -3.10
N LEU A 55 11.10 7.46 -2.38
CA LEU A 55 9.73 7.64 -2.88
C LEU A 55 9.67 8.68 -4.00
N THR A 56 10.41 9.78 -3.90
CA THR A 56 10.48 10.79 -4.97
C THR A 56 11.16 10.23 -6.22
N ILE A 57 12.27 9.51 -6.05
CA ILE A 57 12.97 8.81 -7.14
C ILE A 57 12.02 7.83 -7.82
N ARG A 58 11.31 7.01 -7.05
CA ARG A 58 10.31 6.08 -7.58
C ARG A 58 9.24 6.81 -8.41
N TYR A 59 8.68 7.90 -7.88
CA TYR A 59 7.67 8.68 -8.58
C TYR A 59 8.20 9.24 -9.91
N CYS A 60 9.40 9.82 -9.90
CA CYS A 60 10.03 10.39 -11.09
C CYS A 60 10.31 9.31 -12.15
N LEU A 61 10.90 8.17 -11.76
CA LEU A 61 11.23 7.10 -12.70
C LEU A 61 9.99 6.45 -13.30
N GLU A 62 8.96 6.21 -12.49
CA GLU A 62 7.69 5.68 -12.99
C GLU A 62 7.06 6.59 -14.04
N LYS A 63 7.06 7.90 -13.79
CA LYS A 63 6.38 8.88 -14.65
C LYS A 63 7.20 9.28 -15.88
N TYR A 64 8.50 9.52 -15.71
CA TYR A 64 9.34 10.09 -16.76
C TYR A 64 10.10 9.06 -17.58
N TRP A 65 10.37 7.86 -17.05
CA TRP A 65 11.12 6.83 -17.78
C TRP A 65 10.29 5.60 -18.07
N PHE A 66 9.73 4.91 -17.07
CA PHE A 66 9.08 3.62 -17.30
C PHE A 66 7.80 3.74 -18.12
N ALA A 67 6.97 4.75 -17.86
CA ALA A 67 5.74 4.97 -18.62
C ALA A 67 6.02 5.26 -20.11
N PRO A 68 6.87 6.23 -20.50
CA PRO A 68 7.16 6.48 -21.91
C PRO A 68 7.89 5.33 -22.59
N VAL A 69 8.82 4.66 -21.90
CA VAL A 69 9.50 3.46 -22.44
C VAL A 69 8.49 2.33 -22.71
N GLY A 70 7.52 2.12 -21.82
CA GLY A 70 6.46 1.15 -22.05
C GLY A 70 5.61 1.48 -23.29
N ILE A 71 5.33 2.76 -23.51
CA ILE A 71 4.58 3.23 -24.68
C ILE A 71 5.42 3.07 -25.96
N SER A 72 6.73 3.36 -25.92
CA SER A 72 7.61 3.19 -27.08
C SER A 72 7.81 1.73 -27.47
N ILE A 73 7.74 0.79 -26.51
CA ILE A 73 7.73 -0.66 -26.76
C ILE A 73 6.38 -1.12 -27.38
N GLY A 74 5.38 -0.24 -27.45
CA GLY A 74 4.07 -0.54 -28.03
C GLY A 74 3.05 -1.08 -27.02
N ILE A 75 3.31 -0.97 -25.71
CA ILE A 75 2.35 -1.34 -24.67
C ILE A 75 1.22 -0.31 -24.66
N LYS A 76 0.07 -0.70 -25.20
CA LYS A 76 -1.11 0.17 -25.22
C LYS A 76 -1.63 0.38 -23.80
N ASN A 77 -1.80 1.65 -23.39
CA ASN A 77 -2.48 2.01 -22.13
C ASN A 77 -4.00 1.89 -22.26
N SER A 78 -4.48 0.71 -22.67
CA SER A 78 -5.90 0.44 -22.88
C SER A 78 -6.56 0.19 -21.52
N ARG A 79 -7.32 1.17 -21.05
CA ARG A 79 -8.21 1.01 -19.90
C ARG A 79 -9.52 0.37 -20.37
N PRO A 80 -10.09 -0.58 -19.62
CA PRO A 80 -11.44 -1.06 -19.89
C PRO A 80 -12.42 0.10 -19.94
N LYS A 81 -13.41 0.04 -20.84
CA LYS A 81 -14.42 1.09 -20.99
C LYS A 81 -15.08 1.38 -19.64
N LYS A 82 -15.25 2.68 -19.33
CA LYS A 82 -15.99 3.11 -18.13
C LYS A 82 -17.43 2.62 -18.21
N ALA A 83 -17.99 2.28 -17.04
CA ALA A 83 -19.33 1.76 -16.93
C ALA A 83 -20.26 2.97 -16.87
N PRO A 84 -21.49 2.87 -17.39
CA PRO A 84 -22.49 3.93 -17.26
C PRO A 84 -22.60 4.39 -15.81
N THR A 85 -22.59 5.70 -15.58
CA THR A 85 -22.61 6.29 -14.24
C THR A 85 -24.00 6.14 -13.62
N ASN A 86 -24.17 5.13 -12.76
CA ASN A 86 -25.42 4.85 -12.06
C ASN A 86 -25.19 4.82 -10.54
N PRO A 87 -25.66 5.82 -9.79
CA PRO A 87 -25.38 5.93 -8.36
C PRO A 87 -25.99 4.80 -7.53
N LEU A 88 -27.15 4.26 -7.95
CA LEU A 88 -27.80 3.12 -7.27
C LEU A 88 -26.97 1.84 -7.37
N LEU A 89 -26.48 1.51 -8.58
CA LEU A 89 -25.62 0.35 -8.80
C LEU A 89 -24.26 0.51 -8.12
N GLU A 90 -23.70 1.72 -8.10
CA GLU A 90 -22.45 1.99 -7.39
C GLU A 90 -22.59 1.84 -5.87
N LYS A 91 -23.68 2.36 -5.28
CA LYS A 91 -23.98 2.17 -3.85
C LYS A 91 -24.16 0.69 -3.51
N ALA A 92 -24.92 -0.06 -4.31
CA ALA A 92 -25.11 -1.49 -4.12
C ALA A 92 -23.79 -2.28 -4.27
N PHE A 93 -22.95 -1.92 -5.24
CA PHE A 93 -21.65 -2.53 -5.46
C PHE A 93 -20.68 -2.26 -4.29
N LEU A 94 -20.61 -1.02 -3.82
CA LEU A 94 -19.77 -0.63 -2.68
C LEU A 94 -20.27 -1.23 -1.36
N GLY A 95 -21.58 -1.32 -1.16
CA GLY A 95 -22.20 -1.96 0.00
C GLY A 95 -21.81 -3.44 0.11
N ASN A 96 -21.96 -4.19 -1.00
CA ASN A 96 -21.55 -5.59 -1.06
C ASN A 96 -20.04 -5.79 -0.87
N ARG A 97 -19.21 -4.89 -1.41
CA ARG A 97 -17.74 -4.89 -1.20
C ARG A 97 -17.37 -4.77 0.29
N LYS A 98 -18.05 -3.91 1.05
CA LYS A 98 -17.77 -3.71 2.49
C LYS A 98 -18.12 -4.94 3.32
N GLN A 99 -19.25 -5.59 3.03
CA GLN A 99 -19.65 -6.83 3.73
C GLN A 99 -18.64 -7.97 3.52
N LEU A 100 -18.04 -8.05 2.32
CA LEU A 100 -17.04 -9.06 2.02
C LEU A 100 -15.72 -8.79 2.76
N LYS A 101 -15.30 -7.53 2.90
CA LYS A 101 -14.08 -7.18 3.66
C LYS A 101 -14.15 -7.65 5.13
N HIS A 102 -15.32 -7.56 5.77
CA HIS A 102 -15.50 -8.02 7.15
C HIS A 102 -15.44 -9.56 7.28
N LYS A 103 -15.82 -10.30 6.22
CA LYS A 103 -15.72 -11.77 6.16
C LYS A 103 -14.35 -12.27 5.71
N GLN A 104 -13.57 -11.46 4.98
CA GLN A 104 -12.34 -11.88 4.28
C GLN A 104 -11.07 -11.89 5.14
N VAL A 105 -11.10 -11.37 6.38
CA VAL A 105 -9.96 -11.44 7.32
C VAL A 105 -9.61 -12.89 7.71
N ARG A 106 -10.47 -13.87 7.41
CA ARG A 106 -10.30 -15.30 7.79
C ARG A 106 -9.65 -16.21 6.74
N LYS A 107 -9.29 -15.75 5.53
CA LYS A 107 -8.71 -16.64 4.48
C LYS A 107 -7.46 -16.03 3.83
N SER A 108 -6.31 -16.43 4.34
CA SER A 108 -4.94 -15.99 4.01
C SER A 108 -4.33 -16.70 2.78
N GLN A 109 -5.03 -16.76 1.64
CA GLN A 109 -4.42 -17.15 0.36
C GLN A 109 -4.92 -16.22 -0.75
N LEU A 110 -4.22 -15.10 -0.86
CA LEU A 110 -4.59 -13.93 -1.65
C LEU A 110 -3.94 -14.00 -3.04
N ARG A 111 -4.65 -14.57 -4.01
CA ARG A 111 -4.48 -14.27 -5.45
C ARG A 111 -5.69 -14.67 -6.30
N LEU A 112 -6.54 -15.57 -5.79
CA LEU A 112 -7.79 -15.98 -6.48
C LEU A 112 -9.03 -15.16 -6.05
N CYS A 113 -9.00 -14.52 -4.88
CA CYS A 113 -10.17 -13.84 -4.30
C CYS A 113 -10.62 -12.57 -5.04
N ILE A 114 -9.71 -11.84 -5.70
CA ILE A 114 -10.06 -10.59 -6.40
C ILE A 114 -10.90 -10.87 -7.65
N LEU A 115 -10.79 -12.06 -8.25
CA LEU A 115 -11.58 -12.42 -9.43
C LEU A 115 -12.95 -13.04 -9.07
N VAL A 116 -13.10 -13.63 -7.89
CA VAL A 116 -14.26 -14.48 -7.56
C VAL A 116 -15.36 -13.80 -6.74
N SER A 117 -15.08 -12.89 -5.80
CA SER A 117 -16.12 -12.49 -4.84
C SER A 117 -16.64 -11.07 -5.01
N CYS A 118 -17.61 -10.93 -5.92
CA CYS A 118 -18.77 -10.06 -5.70
C CYS A 118 -19.97 -10.82 -6.31
N LYS A 119 -20.23 -12.02 -5.76
CA LYS A 119 -21.39 -12.83 -6.12
C LYS A 119 -22.61 -12.15 -5.49
N ILE A 120 -23.18 -11.19 -6.19
CA ILE A 120 -24.46 -10.58 -5.81
C ILE A 120 -25.51 -11.68 -5.99
N SER A 121 -26.38 -11.89 -4.99
CA SER A 121 -27.46 -12.87 -5.07
C SER A 121 -28.38 -12.56 -6.25
N SER A 122 -28.94 -13.58 -6.90
CA SER A 122 -29.94 -13.42 -7.98
C SER A 122 -31.08 -12.48 -7.53
N ASP A 123 -31.51 -12.59 -6.28
CA ASP A 123 -32.63 -11.82 -5.74
C ASP A 123 -32.28 -10.32 -5.60
N GLN A 124 -31.01 -10.03 -5.30
CA GLN A 124 -30.50 -8.65 -5.22
C GLN A 124 -30.36 -8.04 -6.62
N ILE A 125 -29.99 -8.86 -7.62
CA ILE A 125 -29.96 -8.42 -9.03
C ILE A 125 -31.38 -8.08 -9.50
N GLN A 126 -32.37 -8.89 -9.14
CA GLN A 126 -33.78 -8.65 -9.43
C GLN A 126 -34.31 -7.37 -8.78
N GLY A 127 -33.99 -7.13 -7.50
CA GLY A 127 -34.34 -5.89 -6.82
C GLY A 127 -33.76 -4.65 -7.50
N LEU A 128 -32.49 -4.71 -7.89
CA LEU A 128 -31.82 -3.61 -8.60
C LEU A 128 -32.34 -3.42 -10.02
N ALA A 129 -32.66 -4.50 -10.73
CA ALA A 129 -33.26 -4.47 -12.05
C ALA A 129 -34.61 -3.72 -12.02
N LYS A 130 -35.45 -4.02 -11.02
CA LYS A 130 -36.75 -3.35 -10.80
C LYS A 130 -36.61 -1.87 -10.44
N GLN A 131 -35.58 -1.49 -9.68
CA GLN A 131 -35.37 -0.08 -9.29
C GLN A 131 -34.82 0.80 -10.41
N LEU A 132 -34.11 0.22 -11.38
CA LEU A 132 -33.46 0.95 -12.47
C LEU A 132 -34.17 0.80 -13.82
N ASP A 133 -35.31 0.09 -13.88
CA ASP A 133 -35.99 -0.32 -15.12
C ASP A 133 -35.04 -0.99 -16.13
N TRP A 134 -34.11 -1.78 -15.61
CA TRP A 134 -33.09 -2.48 -16.40
C TRP A 134 -33.37 -3.98 -16.42
N SER A 135 -32.96 -4.66 -17.49
CA SER A 135 -32.93 -6.13 -17.49
C SER A 135 -31.86 -6.67 -16.56
N GLU A 136 -32.08 -7.84 -15.96
CA GLU A 136 -31.08 -8.53 -15.12
C GLU A 136 -29.73 -8.68 -15.86
N ARG A 137 -29.79 -9.00 -17.17
CA ARG A 137 -28.61 -9.13 -18.03
C ARG A 137 -27.83 -7.81 -18.17
N GLN A 138 -28.50 -6.67 -18.22
CA GLN A 138 -27.84 -5.34 -18.26
C GLN A 138 -27.13 -5.06 -16.93
N VAL A 139 -27.77 -5.37 -15.80
CA VAL A 139 -27.17 -5.24 -14.47
C VAL A 139 -25.93 -6.14 -14.34
N GLU A 140 -26.01 -7.40 -14.74
CA GLU A 140 -24.87 -8.33 -14.74
C GLU A 140 -23.72 -7.87 -15.64
N ARG A 141 -24.04 -7.38 -16.85
CA ARG A 141 -23.05 -6.85 -17.78
C ARG A 141 -22.36 -5.62 -17.20
N TRP A 142 -23.12 -4.71 -16.59
CA TRP A 142 -22.58 -3.54 -15.89
C TRP A 142 -21.63 -3.97 -14.77
N LEU A 143 -22.02 -4.96 -13.95
CA LEU A 143 -21.19 -5.48 -12.86
C LEU A 143 -19.89 -6.14 -13.36
N ARG A 144 -19.94 -6.85 -14.50
CA ARG A 144 -18.75 -7.41 -15.15
C ARG A 144 -17.82 -6.30 -15.66
N LEU A 145 -18.38 -5.27 -16.28
CA LEU A 145 -17.62 -4.13 -16.80
C LEU A 145 -17.02 -3.28 -15.68
N ARG A 146 -17.76 -3.06 -14.59
CA ARG A 146 -17.25 -2.31 -13.42
C ARG A 146 -16.09 -3.04 -12.76
N ARG A 147 -16.15 -4.36 -12.64
CA ARG A 147 -15.04 -5.19 -12.14
C ARG A 147 -13.83 -5.17 -13.06
N SER A 148 -14.03 -5.12 -14.37
CA SER A 148 -12.88 -5.04 -15.29
C SER A 148 -12.13 -3.73 -15.14
N GLN A 149 -12.80 -2.61 -14.83
CA GLN A 149 -12.16 -1.32 -14.58
C GLN A 149 -11.26 -1.27 -13.34
N GLU A 150 -11.52 -2.10 -12.33
CA GLU A 150 -10.65 -2.17 -11.15
C GLU A 150 -9.32 -2.90 -11.44
N LYS A 151 -9.23 -3.60 -12.57
CA LYS A 151 -7.99 -4.30 -12.93
C LYS A 151 -6.93 -3.26 -13.33
N PRO A 152 -5.73 -3.30 -12.72
CA PRO A 152 -4.64 -2.43 -13.12
C PRO A 152 -4.27 -2.68 -14.59
N THR A 153 -3.92 -1.61 -15.31
CA THR A 153 -3.55 -1.71 -16.73
C THR A 153 -2.23 -2.47 -16.89
N THR A 154 -2.00 -3.02 -18.07
CA THR A 154 -0.73 -3.68 -18.44
C THR A 154 0.45 -2.74 -18.31
N LEU A 155 0.28 -1.46 -18.64
CA LEU A 155 1.31 -0.42 -18.46
C LEU A 155 1.69 -0.26 -16.98
N VAL A 156 0.71 -0.17 -16.06
CA VAL A 156 0.99 -0.06 -14.62
C VAL A 156 1.70 -1.31 -14.09
N LYS A 157 1.31 -2.50 -14.56
CA LYS A 157 2.02 -3.73 -14.20
C LYS A 157 3.46 -3.74 -14.74
N PHE A 158 3.67 -3.22 -15.94
CA PHE A 158 5.00 -3.09 -16.53
C PHE A 158 5.87 -2.14 -15.70
N THR A 159 5.37 -0.95 -15.35
CA THR A 159 6.12 0.01 -14.54
C THR A 159 6.46 -0.54 -13.14
N GLU A 160 5.54 -1.27 -12.50
CA GLU A 160 5.80 -1.95 -11.23
C GLU A 160 6.90 -3.01 -11.33
N ASN A 161 6.89 -3.81 -12.40
CA ASN A 161 7.91 -4.85 -12.61
C ASN A 161 9.26 -4.25 -13.01
N ALA A 162 9.27 -3.18 -13.80
CA ALA A 162 10.48 -2.45 -14.17
C ALA A 162 11.15 -1.84 -12.92
N TRP A 163 10.36 -1.26 -12.01
CA TRP A 163 10.88 -0.78 -10.72
C TRP A 163 11.50 -1.91 -9.88
N ARG A 164 10.82 -3.07 -9.77
CA ARG A 164 11.37 -4.24 -9.07
C ARG A 164 12.68 -4.70 -9.70
N CYS A 165 12.74 -4.80 -11.03
CA CYS A 165 13.95 -5.18 -11.75
C CYS A 165 15.10 -4.20 -11.48
N MET A 166 14.86 -2.89 -11.57
CA MET A 166 15.85 -1.86 -11.25
C MET A 166 16.33 -1.96 -9.79
N TYR A 167 15.41 -2.13 -8.85
CA TYR A 167 15.75 -2.25 -7.43
C TYR A 167 16.65 -3.47 -7.17
N TYR A 168 16.27 -4.64 -7.67
CA TYR A 168 17.07 -5.86 -7.46
C TYR A 168 18.40 -5.84 -8.19
N THR A 169 18.47 -5.27 -9.38
CA THR A 169 19.75 -5.11 -10.11
C THR A 169 20.69 -4.16 -9.35
N PHE A 170 20.18 -3.05 -8.82
CA PHE A 170 20.98 -2.14 -8.00
C PHE A 170 21.46 -2.81 -6.71
N SER A 171 20.57 -3.52 -5.98
CA SER A 171 20.98 -4.28 -4.79
C SER A 171 22.01 -5.37 -5.09
N PHE A 172 21.88 -6.04 -6.23
CA PHE A 172 22.86 -7.04 -6.68
C PHE A 172 24.22 -6.40 -6.96
N ILE A 173 24.27 -5.30 -7.70
CA ILE A 173 25.51 -4.57 -8.00
C ILE A 173 26.16 -4.08 -6.69
N TYR A 174 25.37 -3.50 -5.79
CA TYR A 174 25.87 -3.07 -4.47
C TYR A 174 26.44 -4.22 -3.64
N GLY A 175 25.90 -5.44 -3.78
CA GLY A 175 26.41 -6.61 -3.07
C GLY A 175 27.63 -7.27 -3.72
N VAL A 176 27.92 -6.95 -4.99
CA VAL A 176 29.10 -7.45 -5.72
C VAL A 176 30.31 -6.53 -5.54
N ILE A 177 30.07 -5.22 -5.39
CA ILE A 177 31.09 -4.21 -5.08
C ILE A 177 31.49 -4.31 -3.61
#